data_AF-A0A376ZVU5-F1
#
_entry.id   AF-A0A376ZVU5-F1
#
_cell.length_a   1.000
_cell.length_b   1.000
_cell.length_c   1.000
_cell.angle_alpha   90.00
_cell.angle_beta   90.00
_cell.angle_gamma   90.00
#
_symmetry.space_group_name_H-M   'P 1'
#
loop_
_entity.id
_entity.type
_entity.pdbx_description
1 polymer ?
#
loop_
_entity_poly.entity_id
_entity_poly.type
_entity_poly.pdbx_seq_one_letter_code
_entity_poly.pdbx_strand_id
1 'polypeptide(L)'
;MAMLGAIESLLCAVVLDGMPGRKQGDSELVGQGLGNIIAPFFGGITATAAIARSAANVRAGATSPISAVIHSILVILALLVLAPLLSWLPLSAMAALLLMVAWNMSEAHKVVDLLRHAPKDDIIVMLLCMSLTVLFDMVIAISVGIVLASLLFMRRIARMTRLAPVVVDVPDDVLVLRVIGPLFLLLLKACSRTWSHVLKANGL
;
A
#
# COMPACT_ATOMS: atom_id res chain seq x y z
N MET A 1 -12.52 -0.48 6.61
CA MET A 1 -12.18 0.96 6.74
C MET A 1 -10.92 1.20 7.56
N ALA A 2 -10.79 0.70 8.80
CA ALA A 2 -9.58 0.93 9.62
C ALA A 2 -8.26 0.52 8.93
N MET A 3 -8.21 -0.68 8.33
CA MET A 3 -7.03 -1.15 7.58
C MET A 3 -6.69 -0.23 6.40
N LEU A 4 -7.69 0.14 5.57
CA LEU A 4 -7.48 1.07 4.46
C LEU A 4 -6.97 2.42 4.94
N GLY A 5 -7.57 2.95 6.01
CA GLY A 5 -7.13 4.19 6.64
C GLY A 5 -5.68 4.13 7.12
N ALA A 6 -5.26 2.99 7.67
CA ALA A 6 -3.87 2.77 8.06
C ALA A 6 -2.91 2.70 6.86
N ILE A 7 -3.31 2.03 5.78
CA ILE A 7 -2.51 1.97 4.54
C ILE A 7 -2.36 3.37 3.92
N GLU A 8 -3.44 4.15 3.85
CA GLU A 8 -3.41 5.53 3.35
C GLU A 8 -2.58 6.45 4.24
N SER A 9 -2.68 6.31 5.57
CA SER A 9 -1.86 7.07 6.52
C SER A 9 -0.37 6.75 6.33
N LEU A 10 -0.01 5.47 6.16
CA LEU A 10 1.36 5.05 5.87
C LEU A 10 1.85 5.58 4.52
N LEU A 11 1.02 5.48 3.47
CA LEU A 11 1.37 5.99 2.14
C LEU A 11 1.57 7.52 2.17
N CYS A 12 0.72 8.24 2.90
CA CYS A 12 0.85 9.67 3.14
C CYS A 12 2.18 10.00 3.83
N ALA A 13 2.51 9.27 4.91
CA ALA A 13 3.77 9.44 5.63
C ALA A 13 4.98 9.20 4.71
N VAL A 14 4.99 8.11 3.93
CA VAL A 14 6.08 7.77 3.00
C VAL A 14 6.25 8.82 1.90
N VAL A 15 5.16 9.35 1.35
CA VAL A 15 5.20 10.41 0.33
C VAL A 15 5.71 11.73 0.91
N LEU A 16 5.34 12.06 2.14
CA LEU A 16 5.73 13.31 2.81
C LEU A 16 7.14 13.26 3.37
N ASP A 17 7.60 12.10 3.85
CA ASP A 17 8.97 11.85 4.27
C ASP A 17 9.97 11.99 3.11
N GLY A 18 9.50 11.80 1.87
CA GLY A 18 10.26 12.10 0.66
C GLY A 18 10.42 13.60 0.36
N MET A 19 9.76 14.48 1.10
CA MET A 19 9.84 15.94 0.94
C MET A 19 10.75 16.57 2.00
N PRO A 20 11.51 17.63 1.67
CA PRO A 20 12.42 18.26 2.62
C PRO A 20 11.67 18.85 3.83
N GLY A 21 12.13 18.53 5.04
CA GLY A 21 11.73 19.21 6.27
C GLY A 21 10.65 18.54 7.11
N ARG A 22 10.24 17.28 6.83
CA ARG A 22 9.26 16.59 7.67
C ARG A 22 9.50 15.09 7.77
N LYS A 23 9.44 14.56 8.98
CA LYS A 23 9.28 13.12 9.26
C LYS A 23 7.93 12.92 9.94
N GLN A 24 7.04 12.14 9.33
CA GLN A 24 5.76 11.78 9.93
C GLN A 24 5.85 10.37 10.48
N GLY A 25 5.80 10.25 11.82
CA GLY A 25 5.64 8.95 12.49
C GLY A 25 4.17 8.52 12.56
N ASP A 26 3.87 7.62 13.49
CA ASP A 26 2.53 7.05 13.72
C ASP A 26 1.46 8.07 14.15
N SER A 27 1.85 9.33 14.37
CA SER A 27 0.97 10.43 14.77
C SER A 27 -0.18 10.69 13.80
N GLU A 28 0.00 10.48 12.49
CA GLU A 28 -1.09 10.64 11.50
C GLU A 28 -2.15 9.54 11.70
N LEU A 29 -1.71 8.30 11.96
CA LEU A 29 -2.61 7.16 12.21
C LEU A 29 -3.39 7.35 13.51
N VAL A 30 -2.70 7.76 14.58
CA VAL A 30 -3.33 8.08 15.87
C VAL A 30 -4.31 9.25 15.72
N GLY A 31 -3.92 10.30 15.00
CA GLY A 31 -4.76 11.46 14.71
C GLY A 31 -6.03 11.08 13.94
N GLN A 32 -5.90 10.25 12.91
CA GLN A 32 -7.05 9.72 12.16
C GLN A 32 -7.94 8.83 13.03
N GLY A 33 -7.36 7.99 13.89
CA GLY A 33 -8.09 7.16 14.84
C GLY A 33 -8.93 8.00 15.81
N LEU A 34 -8.32 8.99 16.45
CA LEU A 34 -9.01 9.94 17.34
C LEU A 34 -10.07 10.74 16.59
N GLY A 35 -9.75 11.23 15.39
CA GLY A 35 -10.70 11.95 14.54
C GLY A 35 -11.93 11.11 14.19
N ASN A 36 -11.74 9.82 13.89
CA ASN A 36 -12.83 8.90 13.57
C ASN A 36 -13.63 8.43 14.80
N ILE A 37 -13.09 8.56 16.01
CA ILE A 37 -13.86 8.38 17.25
C ILE A 37 -14.74 9.60 17.50
N ILE A 38 -14.23 10.81 17.26
CA ILE A 38 -14.93 12.07 17.56
C ILE A 38 -15.96 12.44 16.47
N ALA A 39 -15.64 12.23 15.18
CA ALA A 39 -16.45 12.69 14.06
C ALA A 39 -17.94 12.26 14.09
N PRO A 40 -18.29 11.00 14.46
CA PRO A 40 -19.69 10.58 14.50
C PRO A 40 -20.55 11.36 15.50
N PHE A 41 -19.97 11.88 16.58
CA PHE A 41 -20.70 12.70 17.56
C PHE A 41 -21.18 14.05 17.00
N PHE A 42 -20.62 14.49 15.87
CA PHE A 42 -21.01 15.71 15.17
C PHE A 42 -21.71 15.42 13.83
N GLY A 43 -22.19 14.18 13.61
CA GLY A 43 -22.78 13.76 12.32
C GLY A 43 -21.74 13.59 11.20
N GLY A 44 -20.46 13.52 11.54
CA GLY A 44 -19.37 13.32 10.59
C GLY A 44 -19.30 11.89 10.08
N ILE A 45 -18.80 11.76 8.84
CA ILE A 45 -18.49 10.46 8.22
C ILE A 45 -17.04 10.06 8.52
N THR A 46 -16.69 8.81 8.22
CA THR A 46 -15.30 8.33 8.35
C THR A 46 -14.35 9.20 7.55
N ALA A 47 -13.33 9.72 8.21
CA ALA A 47 -12.24 10.50 7.63
C ALA A 47 -11.02 9.60 7.36
N THR A 48 -10.32 9.92 6.28
CA THR A 48 -9.05 9.29 5.88
C THR A 48 -7.98 10.35 5.67
N ALA A 49 -6.71 9.95 5.80
CA ALA A 49 -5.59 10.79 5.40
C ALA A 49 -5.75 11.23 3.93
N ALA A 50 -5.35 12.46 3.62
CA ALA A 50 -5.51 13.06 2.29
C ALA A 50 -4.15 13.50 1.73
N ILE A 51 -3.48 12.59 1.01
CA ILE A 51 -2.12 12.76 0.48
C ILE A 51 -2.00 14.06 -0.33
N ALA A 52 -2.94 14.30 -1.26
CA ALA A 52 -2.92 15.48 -2.12
C ALA A 52 -2.95 16.80 -1.32
N ARG A 53 -3.79 16.86 -0.27
CA ARG A 53 -3.88 18.04 0.60
C ARG A 53 -2.59 18.23 1.39
N SER A 54 -2.08 17.16 2.00
CA SER A 54 -0.85 17.23 2.79
C SER A 54 0.37 17.60 1.95
N ALA A 55 0.48 17.07 0.73
CA ALA A 55 1.53 17.40 -0.22
C ALA A 55 1.45 18.87 -0.67
N ALA A 56 0.24 19.36 -0.99
CA ALA A 56 0.03 20.78 -1.31
C ALA A 56 0.39 21.68 -0.13
N ASN A 57 0.06 21.27 1.09
CA ASN A 57 0.38 22.01 2.32
C ASN A 57 1.90 22.12 2.55
N VAL A 58 2.64 21.01 2.38
CA VAL A 58 4.11 21.01 2.49
C VAL A 58 4.74 21.86 1.39
N ARG A 59 4.26 21.76 0.14
CA ARG A 59 4.72 22.60 -0.98
C ARG A 59 4.44 24.09 -0.78
N ALA A 60 3.38 24.43 -0.04
CA ALA A 60 3.07 25.79 0.37
C ALA A 60 3.95 26.29 1.55
N GLY A 61 4.93 25.50 2.01
CA GLY A 61 5.87 25.87 3.05
C GLY A 61 5.41 25.56 4.47
N ALA A 62 4.38 24.72 4.66
CA ALA A 62 3.89 24.40 6.01
C ALA A 62 4.89 23.55 6.81
N THR A 63 5.40 24.10 7.91
CA THR A 63 6.36 23.45 8.81
C THR A 63 5.75 22.95 10.13
N SER A 64 4.51 23.36 10.45
CA SER A 64 3.85 23.08 11.73
C SER A 64 2.45 22.45 11.54
N PRO A 65 1.93 21.66 12.50
CA PRO A 65 0.54 21.18 12.50
C PRO A 65 -0.50 22.32 12.59
N ILE A 66 -0.08 23.54 12.98
CA ILE A 66 -0.94 24.72 13.03
C ILE A 66 -1.60 25.01 11.67
N SER A 67 -0.92 24.73 10.55
CA SER A 67 -1.50 24.90 9.21
C SER A 67 -2.80 24.08 9.04
N ALA A 68 -2.85 22.84 9.55
CA ALA A 68 -4.04 22.00 9.46
C ALA A 68 -5.20 22.51 10.35
N VAL A 69 -4.87 23.11 11.50
CA VAL A 69 -5.86 23.74 12.40
C VAL A 69 -6.45 24.98 11.72
N ILE A 70 -5.61 25.85 11.17
CA ILE A 70 -6.06 27.05 10.43
C ILE A 70 -6.91 26.64 9.23
N HIS A 71 -6.49 25.62 8.47
CA HIS A 71 -7.27 25.10 7.34
C HIS A 71 -8.66 24.61 7.78
N SER A 72 -8.74 23.86 8.89
CA SER A 72 -10.01 23.36 9.41
C SER A 72 -10.94 24.50 9.84
N ILE A 73 -10.42 25.52 10.54
CA ILE A 73 -11.20 26.71 10.94
C ILE A 73 -11.67 27.47 9.71
N LEU A 74 -10.80 27.65 8.71
CA LEU A 74 -11.14 28.35 7.47
C LEU A 74 -12.23 27.61 6.69
N VAL A 75 -12.18 26.27 6.63
CA VAL A 75 -13.23 25.47 6.01
C VAL A 75 -14.57 25.62 6.74
N ILE A 76 -14.57 25.58 8.08
CA ILE A 76 -15.80 25.80 8.88
C ILE A 76 -16.37 27.19 8.62
N LEU A 77 -15.55 28.24 8.68
CA LEU A 77 -15.98 29.61 8.43
C LEU A 77 -16.49 29.79 7.01
N ALA A 78 -15.77 29.25 6.02
CA ALA A 78 -16.17 29.30 4.63
C ALA A 78 -17.52 28.59 4.42
N LEU A 79 -17.75 27.43 5.03
CA LEU A 79 -19.03 26.74 4.95
C LEU A 79 -20.15 27.57 5.57
N LEU A 80 -19.94 28.19 6.73
CA LEU A 80 -20.96 29.02 7.38
C LEU A 80 -21.32 30.28 6.57
N VAL A 81 -20.33 30.92 5.96
CA VAL A 81 -20.54 32.17 5.18
C VAL A 81 -21.04 31.87 3.77
N LEU A 82 -20.48 30.88 3.09
CA LEU A 82 -20.80 30.56 1.69
C LEU A 82 -21.94 29.56 1.55
N ALA A 83 -22.47 28.95 2.63
CA ALA A 83 -23.61 28.03 2.56
C ALA A 83 -24.76 28.50 1.64
N PRO A 84 -25.20 29.78 1.68
CA PRO A 84 -26.26 30.27 0.79
C PRO A 84 -25.87 30.32 -0.69
N LEU A 85 -24.57 30.37 -0.99
CA LEU A 85 -24.04 30.36 -2.35
C LEU A 85 -23.82 28.93 -2.85
N LEU A 86 -23.43 28.00 -1.97
CA LEU A 86 -23.29 26.58 -2.30
C LEU A 86 -24.60 25.93 -2.76
N SER A 87 -25.76 26.44 -2.33
CA SER A 87 -27.07 25.91 -2.78
C SER A 87 -27.33 26.14 -4.27
N TRP A 88 -26.63 27.10 -4.91
CA TRP A 88 -26.72 27.37 -6.34
C TRP A 88 -25.74 26.55 -7.17
N LEU A 89 -24.91 25.72 -6.53
CA LEU A 89 -23.86 24.99 -7.21
C LEU A 89 -24.48 23.92 -8.13
N PRO A 90 -24.29 24.02 -9.46
CA PRO A 90 -24.91 23.08 -10.37
C PRO A 90 -24.26 21.71 -10.23
N LEU A 91 -25.09 20.66 -10.22
CA LEU A 91 -24.63 19.27 -10.12
C LEU A 91 -23.64 18.89 -11.23
N SER A 92 -23.77 19.51 -12.41
CA SER A 92 -22.84 19.33 -13.53
C SER A 92 -21.41 19.81 -13.22
N ALA A 93 -21.25 20.92 -12.50
CA ALA A 93 -19.93 21.39 -12.08
C ALA A 93 -19.30 20.44 -11.05
N MET A 94 -20.10 19.87 -10.15
CA MET A 94 -19.63 18.85 -9.21
C MET A 94 -19.20 17.56 -9.91
N ALA A 95 -19.96 17.09 -10.90
CA ALA A 95 -19.57 15.94 -11.69
C ALA A 95 -18.26 16.18 -12.45
N ALA A 96 -18.08 17.35 -13.05
CA ALA A 96 -16.84 17.74 -13.72
C ALA A 96 -15.64 17.78 -12.75
N LEU A 97 -15.83 18.34 -11.55
CA LEU A 97 -14.81 18.35 -10.51
C LEU A 97 -14.40 16.93 -10.09
N LEU A 98 -15.38 16.05 -9.86
CA LEU A 98 -15.11 14.66 -9.46
C LEU A 98 -14.39 13.88 -10.56
N LEU A 99 -14.74 14.09 -11.83
CA LEU A 99 -14.02 13.48 -12.96
C LEU A 99 -12.56 13.96 -13.02
N MET A 100 -12.31 15.25 -12.81
CA MET A 100 -10.94 15.79 -12.79
C MET A 100 -10.12 15.23 -11.63
N VAL A 101 -10.72 15.12 -10.44
CA VAL A 101 -10.07 14.53 -9.27
C VAL A 101 -9.78 13.04 -9.51
N ALA A 102 -10.76 12.29 -10.04
CA ALA A 102 -10.59 10.88 -10.39
C ALA A 102 -9.48 10.68 -11.44
N TRP A 103 -9.43 11.53 -12.47
CA TRP A 103 -8.37 11.48 -13.48
C TRP A 103 -6.98 11.72 -12.89
N ASN A 104 -6.86 12.74 -12.03
CA ASN A 104 -5.59 13.04 -11.37
C ASN A 104 -5.15 11.94 -10.39
N MET A 105 -6.09 11.33 -9.66
CA MET A 105 -5.80 10.24 -8.71
C MET A 105 -5.57 8.89 -9.40
N SER A 106 -6.14 8.66 -10.59
CA SER A 106 -6.00 7.39 -11.31
C SER A 106 -4.56 7.08 -11.71
N GLU A 107 -3.69 8.10 -11.81
CA GLU A 107 -2.28 7.97 -12.24
C GLU A 107 -2.12 7.01 -13.43
N ALA A 108 -2.98 7.12 -14.45
CA ALA A 108 -3.15 6.12 -15.51
C ALA A 108 -1.82 5.75 -16.22
N HIS A 109 -0.91 6.71 -16.32
CA HIS A 109 0.44 6.50 -16.85
C HIS A 109 1.22 5.43 -16.07
N LYS A 110 1.12 5.39 -14.73
CA LYS A 110 1.77 4.37 -13.90
C LYS A 110 1.14 3.00 -14.14
N VAL A 111 -0.18 2.93 -14.27
CA VAL A 111 -0.88 1.66 -14.59
C VAL A 111 -0.40 1.11 -15.93
N VAL A 112 -0.29 1.96 -16.95
CA VAL A 112 0.24 1.57 -18.26
C VAL A 112 1.70 1.13 -18.18
N ASP A 113 2.52 1.81 -17.39
CA ASP A 113 3.92 1.46 -17.18
C ASP A 113 4.07 0.09 -16.48
N LEU A 114 3.27 -0.16 -15.44
CA LEU A 114 3.15 -1.45 -14.76
C LEU A 114 2.72 -2.56 -15.74
N LEU A 115 1.75 -2.32 -16.62
CA LEU A 115 1.33 -3.29 -17.63
C LEU A 115 2.44 -3.66 -18.62
N ARG A 116 3.36 -2.75 -18.89
CA ARG A 116 4.45 -2.96 -19.86
C ARG A 116 5.68 -3.63 -19.25
N HIS A 117 6.01 -3.30 -17.99
CA HIS A 117 7.30 -3.67 -17.41
C HIS A 117 7.20 -4.63 -16.21
N ALA A 118 6.04 -4.77 -15.57
CA ALA A 118 5.92 -5.60 -14.37
C ALA A 118 5.91 -7.11 -14.68
N PRO A 119 6.28 -7.97 -13.72
CA PRO A 119 6.11 -9.42 -13.84
C PRO A 119 4.64 -9.79 -14.10
N LYS A 120 4.41 -10.84 -14.90
CA LYS A 120 3.06 -11.31 -15.25
C LYS A 120 2.18 -11.57 -14.02
N ASP A 121 2.77 -12.13 -12.96
CA ASP A 121 2.08 -12.41 -11.70
C ASP A 121 1.50 -11.13 -11.07
N ASP A 122 2.28 -10.04 -11.08
CA ASP A 122 1.91 -8.75 -10.46
C ASP A 122 0.85 -8.03 -11.32
N ILE A 123 0.94 -8.14 -12.66
CA ILE A 123 -0.06 -7.62 -13.60
C ILE A 123 -1.43 -8.28 -13.38
N ILE A 124 -1.46 -9.61 -13.22
CA ILE A 124 -2.71 -10.35 -13.00
C ILE A 124 -3.39 -9.88 -11.71
N VAL A 125 -2.63 -9.71 -10.63
CA VAL A 125 -3.19 -9.24 -9.35
C VAL A 125 -3.74 -7.82 -9.48
N MET A 126 -3.03 -6.93 -10.17
CA MET A 126 -3.49 -5.56 -10.40
C MET A 126 -4.79 -5.54 -11.21
N LEU A 127 -4.86 -6.24 -12.34
CA LEU A 127 -6.05 -6.29 -13.19
C LEU A 127 -7.25 -6.92 -12.47
N LEU A 128 -7.01 -7.97 -11.69
CA LEU A 128 -8.05 -8.60 -10.89
C LEU A 128 -8.58 -7.64 -9.82
N CYS A 129 -7.69 -6.98 -9.07
CA CYS A 129 -8.07 -6.00 -8.04
C CYS A 129 -8.88 -4.83 -8.63
N MET A 130 -8.41 -4.29 -9.77
CA MET A 130 -9.11 -3.23 -10.50
C MET A 130 -10.50 -3.69 -10.98
N SER A 131 -10.58 -4.89 -11.56
CA SER A 131 -11.86 -5.44 -12.05
C SER A 131 -12.83 -5.71 -10.90
N LEU A 132 -12.36 -6.28 -9.79
CA LEU A 132 -13.17 -6.52 -8.60
C LEU A 132 -13.71 -5.22 -7.98
N THR A 133 -12.90 -4.15 -7.99
CA THR A 133 -13.32 -2.84 -7.47
C THR A 133 -14.47 -2.24 -8.28
N VAL A 134 -14.43 -2.39 -9.61
CA VAL A 134 -15.47 -1.87 -10.52
C VAL A 134 -16.73 -2.74 -10.51
N LEU A 135 -16.58 -4.06 -10.46
CA LEU A 135 -17.69 -5.01 -10.62
C LEU A 135 -18.42 -5.34 -9.30
N PHE A 136 -17.72 -5.26 -8.16
CA PHE A 136 -18.26 -5.63 -6.86
C PHE A 136 -18.18 -4.48 -5.87
N ASP A 137 -17.09 -4.43 -5.10
CA ASP A 137 -16.85 -3.40 -4.10
C ASP A 137 -15.36 -3.37 -3.75
N MET A 138 -14.90 -2.20 -3.31
CA MET A 138 -13.52 -1.98 -2.92
C MET A 138 -13.07 -2.89 -1.76
N VAL A 139 -13.96 -3.21 -0.80
CA VAL A 139 -13.62 -4.06 0.35
C VAL A 139 -13.27 -5.49 -0.11
N ILE A 140 -14.07 -6.04 -1.03
CA ILE A 140 -13.82 -7.36 -1.62
C ILE A 140 -12.52 -7.35 -2.42
N ALA A 141 -12.33 -6.33 -3.27
CA ALA A 141 -11.14 -6.18 -4.10
C ALA A 141 -9.84 -6.16 -3.28
N ILE A 142 -9.79 -5.34 -2.21
CA ILE A 142 -8.63 -5.25 -1.33
C ILE A 142 -8.38 -6.57 -0.61
N SER A 143 -9.43 -7.23 -0.11
CA SER A 143 -9.30 -8.49 0.61
C SER A 143 -8.68 -9.59 -0.26
N VAL A 144 -9.18 -9.75 -1.49
CA VAL A 144 -8.64 -10.71 -2.46
C VAL A 144 -7.23 -10.32 -2.91
N GLY A 145 -7.01 -9.03 -3.18
CA GLY A 145 -5.72 -8.50 -3.61
C GLY A 145 -4.61 -8.77 -2.58
N ILE A 146 -4.87 -8.52 -1.30
CA ILE A 146 -3.89 -8.79 -0.22
C ILE A 146 -3.57 -10.28 -0.13
N VAL A 147 -4.57 -11.16 -0.23
CA VAL A 147 -4.35 -12.61 -0.18
C VAL A 147 -3.46 -13.06 -1.34
N LEU A 148 -3.78 -12.63 -2.57
CA LEU A 148 -3.00 -12.99 -3.75
C LEU A 148 -1.58 -12.42 -3.71
N ALA A 149 -1.42 -11.15 -3.35
CA ALA A 149 -0.11 -10.53 -3.18
C ALA A 149 0.73 -11.29 -2.14
N SER A 150 0.14 -11.69 -1.01
CA SER A 150 0.81 -12.48 0.02
C SER A 150 1.25 -13.85 -0.50
N LEU A 151 0.41 -14.53 -1.27
CA LEU A 151 0.73 -15.82 -1.89
C LEU A 151 1.86 -15.70 -2.92
N LEU A 152 1.83 -14.68 -3.77
CA LEU A 152 2.88 -14.41 -4.75
C LEU A 152 4.21 -14.07 -4.08
N PHE A 153 4.16 -13.27 -3.01
CA PHE A 153 5.34 -12.94 -2.21
C PHE A 153 5.95 -14.18 -1.58
N MET A 154 5.13 -15.04 -0.96
CA MET A 154 5.58 -16.33 -0.43
C MET A 154 6.20 -17.21 -1.52
N ARG A 155 5.59 -17.30 -2.71
CA ARG A 155 6.16 -18.04 -3.85
C ARG A 155 7.48 -17.45 -4.33
N ARG A 156 7.62 -16.12 -4.31
CA ARG A 156 8.85 -15.41 -4.70
C ARG A 156 9.98 -15.71 -3.72
N ILE A 157 9.72 -15.62 -2.42
CA ILE A 157 10.67 -16.02 -1.36
C ILE A 157 11.06 -17.48 -1.49
N ALA A 158 10.08 -18.36 -1.72
CA ALA A 158 10.33 -19.79 -1.82
C ALA A 158 11.31 -20.16 -2.94
N ARG A 159 11.27 -19.43 -4.06
CA ARG A 159 12.18 -19.62 -5.20
C ARG A 159 13.58 -19.02 -4.98
N MET A 160 13.74 -18.13 -4.00
CA MET A 160 15.05 -17.57 -3.64
C MET A 160 15.87 -18.53 -2.76
N THR A 161 15.22 -19.45 -2.04
CA THR A 161 15.93 -20.47 -1.25
C THR A 161 16.64 -21.46 -2.17
N ARG A 162 17.97 -21.45 -2.14
CA ARG A 162 18.82 -22.34 -2.93
C ARG A 162 19.83 -23.07 -2.04
N LEU A 163 20.13 -24.31 -2.43
CA LEU A 163 21.22 -25.10 -1.88
C LEU A 163 22.43 -24.88 -2.81
N ALA A 164 23.53 -24.37 -2.27
CA ALA A 164 24.79 -24.23 -2.99
C ALA A 164 25.80 -25.22 -2.38
N PRO A 165 26.42 -26.11 -3.18
CA PRO A 165 27.52 -26.93 -2.70
C PRO A 165 28.68 -26.01 -2.31
N VAL A 166 29.25 -26.21 -1.12
CA VAL A 166 30.48 -25.52 -0.73
C VAL A 166 31.61 -26.48 -0.98
N VAL A 167 32.53 -26.11 -1.87
CA VAL A 167 33.76 -26.86 -2.09
C VAL A 167 34.69 -26.52 -0.93
N VAL A 168 34.67 -27.39 0.08
CA VAL A 168 35.63 -27.41 1.20
C VAL A 168 36.40 -28.71 1.11
N ASP A 169 37.64 -28.73 1.60
CA ASP A 169 38.45 -29.95 1.69
C ASP A 169 37.88 -30.80 2.84
N VAL A 170 37.01 -31.75 2.49
CA VAL A 170 36.32 -32.67 3.39
C VAL A 170 36.58 -34.08 2.86
N PRO A 171 36.77 -35.10 3.73
CA PRO A 171 36.91 -36.48 3.29
C PRO A 171 35.75 -36.92 2.38
N ASP A 172 36.02 -37.88 1.48
CA ASP A 172 35.14 -38.29 0.37
C ASP A 172 33.73 -38.77 0.81
N ASP A 173 33.51 -38.98 2.10
CA ASP A 173 32.25 -39.38 2.72
C ASP A 173 31.38 -38.21 3.21
N VAL A 174 31.84 -36.95 3.12
CA VAL A 174 31.13 -35.78 3.68
C VAL A 174 30.75 -34.75 2.61
N LEU A 175 29.44 -34.59 2.37
CA LEU A 175 28.87 -33.56 1.51
C LEU A 175 28.47 -32.32 2.32
N VAL A 176 29.10 -31.17 2.06
CA VAL A 176 28.75 -29.89 2.70
C VAL A 176 27.90 -29.01 1.78
N LEU A 177 26.67 -28.73 2.20
CA LEU A 177 25.71 -27.87 1.49
C LEU A 177 25.43 -26.60 2.29
N ARG A 178 25.54 -25.44 1.63
CA ARG A 178 25.12 -24.15 2.20
C ARG A 178 23.72 -23.81 1.73
N VAL A 179 22.81 -23.64 2.69
CA VAL A 179 21.47 -23.13 2.43
C VAL A 179 21.54 -21.60 2.36
N ILE A 180 21.15 -21.02 1.22
CA ILE A 180 21.08 -19.57 1.01
C ILE A 180 19.61 -19.21 0.84
N GLY A 181 19.05 -18.51 1.83
CA GLY A 181 17.68 -18.01 1.83
C GLY A 181 16.99 -18.17 3.19
N PRO A 182 15.84 -17.52 3.41
CA PRO A 182 15.08 -17.65 4.65
C PRO A 182 14.46 -19.05 4.77
N LEU A 183 14.64 -19.69 5.92
CA LEU A 183 14.07 -21.00 6.27
C LEU A 183 12.80 -20.80 7.10
N PHE A 184 11.65 -20.77 6.43
CA PHE A 184 10.35 -20.84 7.10
C PHE A 184 9.85 -22.28 7.15
N LEU A 185 8.92 -22.57 8.06
CA LEU A 185 8.32 -23.91 8.26
C LEU A 185 7.79 -24.55 6.95
N LEU A 186 7.23 -23.75 6.05
CA LEU A 186 6.76 -24.19 4.73
C LEU A 186 7.90 -24.54 3.75
N LEU A 187 9.07 -23.92 3.92
CA LEU A 187 10.24 -24.11 3.05
C LEU A 187 11.09 -25.31 3.43
N LEU A 188 10.96 -25.80 4.68
CA LEU A 188 11.60 -27.03 5.13
C LEU A 188 11.20 -28.24 4.29
N LYS A 189 9.93 -28.31 3.86
CA LYS A 189 9.42 -29.43 3.06
C LYS A 189 9.89 -29.39 1.60
N ALA A 190 10.10 -28.18 1.06
CA ALA A 190 10.75 -28.01 -0.24
C ALA A 190 12.24 -28.35 -0.16
N CYS A 191 12.92 -27.91 0.91
CA CYS A 191 14.32 -28.21 1.17
C CYS A 191 14.55 -29.72 1.37
N SER A 192 13.71 -30.41 2.14
CA SER A 192 13.83 -31.86 2.37
C SER A 192 13.63 -32.68 1.08
N ARG A 193 12.75 -32.22 0.18
CA ARG A 193 12.55 -32.86 -1.12
C ARG A 193 13.79 -32.71 -2.01
N THR A 194 14.36 -31.51 -2.09
CA THR A 194 15.61 -31.26 -2.84
C THR A 194 16.79 -32.03 -2.23
N TRP A 195 16.88 -32.07 -0.91
CA TRP A 195 17.86 -32.87 -0.16
C TRP A 195 17.79 -34.36 -0.52
N SER A 196 16.58 -34.94 -0.56
CA SER A 196 16.39 -36.35 -0.95
C SER A 196 16.78 -36.66 -2.39
N HIS A 197 16.63 -35.69 -3.31
CA HIS A 197 17.09 -35.83 -4.69
C HIS A 197 18.61 -35.76 -4.81
N VAL A 198 19.26 -34.91 -4.02
CA VAL A 198 20.73 -34.79 -3.98
C VAL A 198 21.37 -36.04 -3.36
N LEU A 199 20.79 -36.62 -2.30
CA LEU A 199 21.26 -37.88 -1.72
C LEU A 199 21.16 -39.04 -2.72
N LYS A 200 19.99 -39.19 -3.38
CA LYS A 200 19.79 -40.21 -4.43
C LYS A 200 20.72 -40.05 -5.63
N ALA A 201 21.06 -38.82 -6.02
CA ALA A 201 21.96 -38.56 -7.14
C ALA A 201 23.43 -38.90 -6.81
N ASN A 202 23.81 -38.90 -5.54
CA ASN A 202 25.16 -39.24 -5.07
C ASN A 202 25.26 -40.65 -4.46
N GLY A 203 24.21 -41.48 -4.58
CA GLY A 203 24.24 -42.89 -4.17
C GLY A 203 24.20 -43.13 -2.65
N LEU A 204 23.75 -42.14 -1.87
CA LEU A 204 23.58 -42.21 -0.40
C LEU A 204 22.11 -42.40 0.01
#